data_AF-A0A7T0G320-F1
#
_entry.id   AF-A0A7T0G320-F1
#
_cell.length_a   1.000
_cell.length_b   1.000
_cell.length_c   1.000
_cell.angle_alpha   90.00
_cell.angle_beta   90.00
_cell.angle_gamma   90.00
#
_symmetry.space_group_name_H-M   'P 1'
#
loop_
_entity.id
_entity.type
_entity.pdbx_description
1 polymer ?
#
loop_
_entity_poly.entity_id
_entity_poly.type
_entity_poly.pdbx_seq_one_letter_code
_entity_poly.pdbx_strand_id
1 'polypeptide(L)'
;MTDIVSVLKEALELEKQALEKYNLAIPGLEHKETREAVEKYAEDKNQQIDALHWMILAEAGQLDGETTPAAATEEEAKPAGKCPFTGQFAAMGIDMSKMGEMMGDPEKRAEMMEKMGGDFTKDESAS
;
A
#
# COMPACT_ATOMS: atom_id res chain seq x y z
N MET A 1 19.24 -4.46 18.37
CA MET A 1 18.48 -3.87 17.24
C MET A 1 17.35 -4.83 16.96
N THR A 2 16.10 -4.39 17.10
CA THR A 2 14.95 -5.23 16.79
C THR A 2 14.88 -5.38 15.27
N ASP A 3 14.87 -6.60 14.76
CA ASP A 3 14.61 -6.84 13.35
C ASP A 3 13.13 -6.59 13.08
N ILE A 4 12.82 -5.48 12.41
CA ILE A 4 11.43 -5.08 12.12
C ILE A 4 10.76 -6.12 11.23
N VAL A 5 11.51 -6.76 10.32
CA VAL A 5 10.99 -7.82 9.46
C VAL A 5 10.58 -9.04 10.29
N SER A 6 11.34 -9.41 11.32
CA SER A 6 10.95 -10.52 12.21
C SER A 6 9.69 -10.19 13.00
N VAL A 7 9.57 -8.96 13.51
CA VAL A 7 8.37 -8.50 14.24
C VAL A 7 7.13 -8.48 13.33
N LEU A 8 7.26 -8.02 12.09
CA LEU A 8 6.15 -8.03 11.13
C LEU A 8 5.73 -9.46 10.74
N LYS A 9 6.69 -10.40 10.64
CA LYS A 9 6.38 -11.83 10.45
C LYS A 9 5.65 -12.43 11.64
N GLU A 10 6.01 -12.06 12.87
CA GLU A 10 5.26 -12.46 14.07
C GLU A 10 3.83 -11.91 14.03
N ALA A 11 3.65 -10.63 13.65
CA ALA A 11 2.33 -10.04 13.48
C ALA A 11 1.49 -10.78 12.42
N LEU A 12 2.09 -11.12 11.27
CA LEU A 12 1.44 -11.90 10.22
C LEU A 12 0.94 -13.26 10.74
N GLU A 13 1.75 -13.94 11.53
CA GLU A 13 1.39 -15.25 12.09
C GLU A 13 0.24 -15.14 13.10
N LEU A 14 0.25 -14.10 13.94
CA LEU A 14 -0.86 -13.81 14.86
C LEU A 14 -2.16 -13.53 14.11
N GLU A 15 -2.09 -12.78 13.00
CA GLU A 15 -3.28 -12.50 12.19
C GLU A 15 -3.84 -13.75 11.51
N LYS A 16 -2.97 -14.63 11.01
CA LYS A 16 -3.38 -15.95 10.46
C LYS A 16 -4.07 -16.81 11.52
N GLN A 17 -3.51 -16.87 12.72
CA GLN A 17 -4.12 -17.61 13.83
C GLN A 17 -5.47 -17.01 14.22
N ALA A 18 -5.59 -15.69 14.30
CA ALA A 18 -6.87 -15.03 14.59
C ALA A 18 -7.93 -15.37 13.53
N LEU A 19 -7.58 -15.30 12.24
CA LEU A 19 -8.47 -15.69 11.14
C LEU A 19 -8.94 -17.14 11.26
N GLU A 20 -8.03 -18.08 11.57
CA GLU A 20 -8.38 -19.48 11.78
C GLU A 20 -9.40 -19.63 12.92
N LYS A 21 -9.21 -18.93 14.04
CA LYS A 21 -10.13 -18.97 15.19
C LYS A 21 -11.51 -18.41 14.83
N TYR A 22 -11.59 -17.33 14.06
CA TYR A 22 -12.89 -16.82 13.59
C TYR A 22 -13.61 -17.84 12.70
N ASN A 23 -12.91 -18.44 11.74
CA ASN A 23 -13.47 -19.46 10.85
C ASN A 23 -13.95 -20.71 11.61
N LEU A 24 -13.24 -21.12 12.66
CA LEU A 24 -13.66 -22.23 13.53
C LEU A 24 -14.88 -21.87 14.39
N ALA A 25 -15.02 -20.60 14.79
CA ALA A 25 -16.13 -20.15 15.63
C ALA A 25 -17.44 -19.98 14.85
N ILE A 26 -17.38 -19.48 13.61
CA ILE A 26 -18.56 -19.14 12.77
C ILE A 26 -19.63 -20.25 12.73
N PRO A 27 -19.30 -21.54 12.50
CA PRO A 27 -20.30 -22.61 12.48
C PRO A 27 -21.03 -22.82 13.81
N GLY A 28 -20.42 -22.45 14.93
CA GLY A 28 -20.97 -22.58 16.28
C GLY A 28 -21.76 -21.37 16.77
N LEU A 29 -21.82 -20.27 16.00
CA LEU A 29 -22.53 -19.06 16.41
C LEU A 29 -24.03 -19.17 16.13
N GLU A 30 -24.84 -19.13 17.21
CA GLU A 30 -26.30 -19.22 17.14
C GLU A 30 -26.96 -17.88 16.79
N HIS A 31 -26.37 -16.76 17.22
CA HIS A 31 -26.89 -15.42 16.96
C HIS A 31 -26.45 -14.92 15.59
N LYS A 32 -27.43 -14.62 14.72
CA LYS A 32 -27.17 -14.16 13.34
C LYS A 32 -26.34 -12.89 13.29
N GLU A 33 -26.66 -11.88 14.09
CA GLU A 33 -25.91 -10.60 14.10
C GLU A 33 -24.45 -10.80 14.52
N THR A 34 -24.21 -11.67 15.51
CA THR A 34 -22.85 -12.03 15.93
C THR A 34 -22.11 -12.78 14.84
N ARG A 35 -22.79 -13.70 14.14
CA ARG A 35 -22.19 -14.43 13.01
C ARG A 35 -21.76 -13.48 11.90
N GLU A 36 -22.64 -12.58 11.47
CA GLU A 36 -22.35 -11.60 10.41
C GLU A 36 -21.17 -10.69 10.82
N ALA A 37 -21.11 -10.25 12.08
CA ALA A 37 -19.99 -9.47 12.58
C ALA A 37 -18.66 -10.25 12.56
N VAL A 38 -18.68 -11.52 12.97
CA VAL A 38 -17.49 -12.38 12.99
C VAL A 38 -17.04 -12.76 11.56
N GLU A 39 -17.97 -13.01 10.65
CA GLU A 39 -17.70 -13.20 9.21
C GLU A 39 -17.00 -11.97 8.64
N LYS A 40 -17.51 -10.77 8.93
CA LYS A 40 -16.87 -9.52 8.51
C LYS A 40 -15.46 -9.37 9.09
N TYR A 41 -15.25 -9.71 10.36
CA TYR A 41 -13.90 -9.69 10.95
C TYR A 41 -12.96 -10.69 10.28
N ALA A 42 -13.43 -11.88 9.89
CA ALA A 42 -12.62 -12.83 9.13
C ALA A 42 -12.26 -12.27 7.74
N GLU A 43 -13.18 -11.59 7.06
CA GLU A 43 -12.90 -10.92 5.77
C GLU A 43 -11.87 -9.80 5.92
N ASP A 44 -12.05 -8.90 6.89
CA ASP A 44 -11.12 -7.80 7.16
C ASP A 44 -9.70 -8.33 7.48
N LYS A 45 -9.62 -9.45 8.20
CA LYS A 45 -8.34 -10.10 8.54
C LYS A 45 -7.60 -10.62 7.31
N ASN A 46 -8.30 -11.16 6.31
CA ASN A 46 -7.66 -11.56 5.05
C ASN A 46 -7.00 -10.36 4.36
N GLN A 47 -7.68 -9.21 4.31
CA GLN A 47 -7.12 -7.99 3.72
C GLN A 47 -5.89 -7.50 4.50
N GLN A 48 -5.93 -7.58 5.83
CA GLN A 48 -4.79 -7.22 6.69
C GLN A 48 -3.60 -8.16 6.50
N ILE A 49 -3.84 -9.46 6.35
CA ILE A 49 -2.80 -10.46 6.06
C ILE A 49 -2.12 -10.14 4.72
N ASP A 50 -2.89 -9.81 3.68
CA ASP A 50 -2.33 -9.42 2.38
C ASP A 50 -1.49 -8.14 2.50
N ALA A 51 -1.99 -7.13 3.22
CA ALA A 51 -1.24 -5.90 3.47
C ALA A 51 0.08 -6.16 4.23
N LEU A 52 0.06 -7.03 5.24
CA LEU A 52 1.27 -7.42 6.00
C LEU A 52 2.30 -8.14 5.13
N HIS A 53 1.88 -9.01 4.20
CA HIS A 53 2.82 -9.62 3.26
C HIS A 53 3.56 -8.56 2.42
N TRP A 54 2.85 -7.55 1.91
CA TRP A 54 3.48 -6.46 1.16
C TRP A 54 4.41 -5.61 2.02
N MET A 55 4.01 -5.29 3.25
CA MET A 55 4.87 -4.54 4.20
C MET A 55 6.16 -5.31 4.52
N ILE A 56 6.07 -6.63 4.72
CA ILE A 56 7.25 -7.48 4.95
C ILE A 56 8.16 -7.48 3.72
N LEU A 57 7.60 -7.57 2.50
CA LEU A 57 8.39 -7.51 1.27
C LEU A 57 9.11 -6.16 1.11
N ALA A 58 8.45 -5.05 1.49
CA ALA A 58 9.03 -3.72 1.46
C ALA A 58 10.22 -3.61 2.41
N GLU A 59 10.02 -3.97 3.68
CA GLU A 59 11.04 -3.85 4.73
C GLU A 59 12.18 -4.86 4.56
N ALA A 60 11.93 -6.01 3.94
CA ALA A 60 12.97 -6.99 3.60
C ALA A 60 13.86 -6.53 2.42
N GLY A 61 13.62 -5.35 1.83
CA GLY A 61 14.31 -4.88 0.63
C GLY A 61 13.99 -5.71 -0.60
N GLN A 62 12.91 -6.51 -0.57
CA GLN A 62 12.48 -7.34 -1.71
C GLN A 62 11.59 -6.56 -2.70
N LEU A 63 11.32 -5.27 -2.43
CA LEU A 63 10.67 -4.36 -3.37
C LEU A 63 11.66 -3.47 -4.14
N ASP A 64 12.93 -3.38 -3.71
CA ASP A 64 13.96 -2.62 -4.40
C ASP A 64 14.86 -3.53 -5.23
N GLY A 65 14.78 -3.37 -6.54
CA GLY A 65 15.77 -3.84 -7.49
C GLY A 65 17.07 -3.07 -7.37
N GLU A 66 17.84 -3.28 -6.30
CA GLU A 66 19.27 -2.98 -6.30
C GLU A 66 20.05 -4.10 -7.01
N THR A 67 19.77 -4.24 -8.30
CA THR A 67 20.81 -4.62 -9.26
C THR A 67 20.96 -3.42 -10.18
N THR A 68 22.00 -2.63 -9.94
CA THR A 68 22.62 -1.81 -10.98
C THR A 68 22.64 -2.59 -12.29
N PRO A 69 22.03 -2.12 -13.39
CA PRO A 69 22.23 -2.74 -14.68
C PRO A 69 23.64 -2.35 -15.13
N ALA A 70 24.63 -3.13 -14.72
CA ALA A 70 25.83 -3.27 -15.52
C ALA A 70 25.40 -3.97 -16.81
N ALA A 71 25.09 -3.16 -17.83
CA ALA A 71 24.96 -3.54 -19.23
C ALA A 71 24.11 -4.80 -19.50
N ALA A 72 22.80 -4.62 -19.62
CA ALA A 72 21.98 -5.51 -20.44
C ALA A 72 21.19 -4.65 -21.43
N THR A 73 21.67 -4.74 -22.67
CA THR A 73 21.04 -4.43 -23.95
C THR A 73 19.52 -4.31 -23.96
N GLU A 74 19.04 -3.32 -24.72
CA GLU A 74 17.69 -3.10 -25.23
C GLU A 74 16.80 -4.36 -25.27
N GLU A 75 15.72 -4.41 -24.48
CA GLU A 75 14.33 -4.58 -24.94
C GLU A 75 13.35 -4.73 -23.75
N GLU A 76 12.21 -4.04 -23.87
CA GLU A 76 10.93 -4.26 -23.20
C GLU A 76 10.80 -3.95 -21.70
N ALA A 77 10.32 -2.73 -21.44
CA ALA A 77 9.70 -2.31 -20.19
C ALA A 77 8.53 -3.22 -19.80
N LYS A 78 8.67 -3.98 -18.72
CA LYS A 78 7.56 -4.70 -18.08
C LYS A 78 6.66 -3.69 -17.36
N PRO A 79 5.33 -3.67 -17.63
CA PRO A 79 4.43 -2.71 -17.00
C PRO A 79 4.36 -2.98 -15.49
N ALA A 80 4.52 -1.91 -14.71
CA ALA A 80 4.44 -1.89 -13.26
C ALA A 80 3.21 -2.67 -12.75
N GLY A 81 3.46 -3.60 -11.83
CA GLY A 81 2.41 -4.42 -11.20
C GLY A 81 1.36 -3.52 -10.55
N LYS A 82 0.09 -3.76 -10.88
CA LYS A 82 -1.06 -3.03 -10.35
C LYS A 82 -1.17 -3.23 -8.83
N CYS A 83 -0.88 -2.19 -8.07
CA CYS A 83 -1.18 -2.14 -6.64
C CYS A 83 -2.71 -2.28 -6.41
N PRO A 84 -3.16 -3.16 -5.51
CA PRO A 84 -4.59 -3.42 -5.28
C PRO A 84 -5.34 -2.24 -4.63
N PHE A 85 -4.62 -1.21 -4.15
CA PHE A 85 -5.20 0.04 -3.65
C PHE A 85 -5.89 0.88 -4.74
N THR A 86 -5.66 0.58 -6.02
CA THR A 86 -6.24 1.29 -7.17
C THR A 86 -7.77 1.37 -7.15
N GLY A 87 -8.46 0.39 -6.55
CA GLY A 87 -9.92 0.44 -6.39
C GLY A 87 -10.40 1.44 -5.33
N GLN A 88 -9.63 1.67 -4.27
CA GLN A 88 -10.02 2.60 -3.19
C GLN A 88 -9.79 4.07 -3.58
N PHE A 89 -8.74 4.36 -4.34
CA PHE A 89 -8.49 5.71 -4.86
C PHE A 89 -9.54 6.15 -5.88
N ALA A 90 -10.02 5.24 -6.72
CA ALA A 90 -11.11 5.51 -7.65
C ALA A 90 -12.43 5.86 -6.93
N ALA A 91 -12.71 5.21 -5.79
CA ALA A 91 -13.88 5.53 -4.95
C ALA A 91 -13.76 6.90 -4.27
N MET A 92 -12.53 7.42 -4.08
CA MET A 92 -12.25 8.78 -3.59
C MET A 92 -12.11 9.82 -4.72
N GLY A 93 -12.38 9.46 -5.98
CA GLY A 93 -12.31 10.37 -7.13
C GLY A 93 -10.90 10.70 -7.60
N ILE A 94 -9.88 9.95 -7.16
CA ILE A 94 -8.49 10.12 -7.57
C ILE A 94 -8.21 9.17 -8.74
N ASP A 95 -8.18 9.74 -9.94
CA ASP A 95 -7.84 9.02 -11.17
C ASP A 95 -6.32 8.88 -11.32
N MET A 96 -5.82 7.67 -11.06
CA MET A 96 -4.40 7.36 -11.21
C MET A 96 -3.91 7.40 -12.67
N SER A 97 -4.78 7.28 -13.67
CA SER A 97 -4.39 7.41 -15.09
C SER A 97 -3.95 8.85 -15.36
N LYS A 98 -4.69 9.80 -14.80
CA LYS A 98 -4.42 11.23 -14.93
C LYS A 98 -3.20 11.66 -14.11
N MET A 99 -2.99 11.06 -12.93
CA MET A 99 -1.81 11.29 -12.12
C MET A 99 -0.54 10.68 -12.76
N GLY A 100 -0.66 9.53 -13.41
CA GLY A 100 0.41 8.90 -14.19
C GLY A 100 0.82 9.72 -15.41
N GLU A 101 -0.15 10.26 -16.16
CA GLU A 101 0.13 11.20 -17.27
C GLU A 101 0.76 12.51 -16.78
N MET A 102 0.38 13.00 -15.59
CA MET A 102 0.92 14.25 -15.04
C MET A 102 2.32 14.08 -14.42
N MET A 103 2.63 12.92 -13.85
CA MET A 103 3.95 12.59 -13.28
C MET A 103 4.93 12.03 -14.30
N GLY A 104 4.43 11.38 -15.37
CA GLY A 104 5.24 10.82 -16.45
C GLY A 104 5.69 11.86 -17.48
N ASP A 105 5.04 13.03 -17.50
CA ASP A 105 5.39 14.15 -18.37
C ASP A 105 6.31 15.12 -17.60
N PRO A 106 7.62 15.16 -17.94
CA PRO A 106 8.62 15.93 -17.17
C PRO A 106 8.36 17.44 -17.19
N GLU A 107 7.66 17.97 -18.20
CA GLU A 107 7.33 19.40 -18.30
C GLU A 107 6.20 19.76 -17.31
N LYS A 108 5.16 18.93 -17.20
CA LYS A 108 4.06 19.15 -16.24
C LYS A 108 4.49 18.95 -14.79
N ARG A 109 5.41 18.01 -14.55
CA ARG A 109 6.03 17.80 -13.23
C ARG A 109 6.86 19.01 -12.81
N ALA A 110 7.64 19.58 -13.73
CA ALA A 110 8.42 20.78 -13.49
C ALA A 110 7.51 21.99 -13.19
N GLU A 111 6.45 22.18 -13.97
CA GLU A 111 5.48 23.26 -13.77
C GLU A 111 4.78 23.18 -12.40
N MET A 112 4.46 21.97 -11.92
CA MET A 112 3.86 21.77 -10.60
C MET A 112 4.84 22.02 -9.45
N MET A 113 6.12 21.62 -9.60
CA MET A 113 7.17 21.93 -8.62
C MET A 113 7.47 23.43 -8.56
N GLU A 114 7.46 24.12 -9.70
CA GLU A 114 7.63 25.58 -9.76
C GLU A 114 6.48 26.30 -9.05
N LYS A 115 5.24 25.81 -9.24
CA LYS A 115 4.04 26.39 -8.62
C LYS A 115 3.91 26.13 -7.12
N MET A 116 4.47 25.02 -6.61
CA MET A 116 4.53 24.71 -5.16
C MET A 116 5.78 25.26 -4.46
N GLY A 117 6.84 25.61 -5.21
CA GLY A 117 8.06 26.20 -4.66
C GLY A 117 8.00 27.72 -4.46
N GLY A 118 6.91 28.38 -4.86
CA GLY A 118 6.78 29.84 -4.87
C GLY A 118 6.12 30.49 -3.65
N ASP A 119 5.49 29.73 -2.74
CA ASP A 119 4.61 30.29 -1.71
C ASP A 119 4.94 29.78 -0.30
N PHE A 120 6.17 30.04 0.16
CA PHE A 120 6.53 29.96 1.59
C PHE A 120 7.59 30.98 2.04
N THR A 121 7.88 31.99 1.21
CA THR A 121 8.72 33.11 1.62
C THR A 121 8.13 34.42 1.12
N LYS A 122 7.16 34.97 1.88
CA LYS A 122 7.05 36.40 2.25
C LYS A 122 5.62 36.74 2.69
N ASP A 123 5.26 36.33 3.89
CA ASP A 123 4.36 37.11 4.73
C ASP A 123 4.98 37.15 6.14
N GLU A 124 5.77 38.20 6.40
CA GLU A 124 5.95 38.79 7.73
C GLU A 124 6.85 40.04 7.60
N SER A 125 6.23 41.20 7.46
CA SER A 125 6.71 42.46 8.08
C SER A 125 5.51 43.39 8.25
N ALA A 126 4.63 43.01 9.16
CA ALA A 126 3.75 43.96 9.82
C ALA A 126 4.55 44.67 10.93
N SER A 127 5.01 45.89 10.66
CA SER A 127 5.18 47.04 11.57
C SER A 127 6.11 48.09 10.96
#